data_AF-A0A356HXG5-F1
#
_entry.id   AF-A0A356HXG5-F1
#
_cell.length_a   1.000
_cell.length_b   1.000
_cell.length_c   1.000
_cell.angle_alpha   90.00
_cell.angle_beta   90.00
_cell.angle_gamma   90.00
#
_symmetry.space_group_name_H-M   'P 1'
#
loop_
_entity.id
_entity.type
_entity.pdbx_description
1 polymer ?
#
loop_
_entity_poly.entity_id
_entity_poly.type
_entity_poly.pdbx_seq_one_letter_code
_entity_poly.pdbx_strand_id
1 'polypeptide(L)'
;MVTSIRVILKKKFLAGLIVSIPAVITVLVIVWFFEFVDGILGPLYKEMLGYNVYGLGFISAVVLIFLIGIISTNIFGKKLIEFFEKAVVRIPIFKGIYTAIKQLVDAFSPENAGSFKKFVMVEYPKPGAYSFGFLTKERTIKASKIGKELCLRVVYIPTNHLYFGDIVLFNECDVFYTDIPIEEGIRIIISGGIAAPSRISESKE
;
A
#
# COMPACT_ATOMS: atom_id res chain seq x y z
N MET A 1 0.04 44.04 -21.67
CA MET A 1 -1.25 43.40 -21.29
C MET A 1 -1.39 41.98 -21.86
N VAL A 2 -1.15 41.75 -23.17
CA VAL A 2 -1.25 40.42 -23.84
C VAL A 2 -0.33 39.34 -23.25
N THR A 3 0.89 39.68 -22.83
CA THR A 3 1.84 38.75 -22.21
C THR A 3 1.29 38.12 -20.92
N SER A 4 0.50 38.87 -20.15
CA SER A 4 -0.10 38.40 -18.89
C SER A 4 -1.22 37.38 -19.13
N ILE A 5 -2.07 37.62 -20.14
CA ILE A 5 -3.16 36.71 -20.52
C ILE A 5 -2.61 35.35 -20.99
N ARG A 6 -1.56 35.36 -21.82
CA ARG A 6 -0.91 34.12 -22.31
C ARG A 6 -0.30 33.31 -21.16
N VAL A 7 0.30 33.97 -20.17
CA VAL A 7 0.85 33.31 -18.98
C VAL A 7 -0.25 32.72 -18.10
N ILE A 8 -1.35 33.45 -17.89
CA ILE A 8 -2.51 32.97 -17.12
C ILE A 8 -3.16 31.75 -17.80
N LEU A 9 -3.38 31.81 -19.13
CA LEU A 9 -3.92 30.69 -19.91
C LEU A 9 -3.02 29.46 -19.82
N LYS A 10 -1.71 29.61 -20.03
CA LYS A 10 -0.75 28.50 -19.91
C LYS A 10 -0.77 27.89 -18.51
N LYS A 11 -0.75 28.72 -17.45
CA LYS A 11 -0.77 28.24 -16.07
C LYS A 11 -2.06 27.47 -15.75
N LYS A 12 -3.22 27.97 -16.18
CA LYS A 12 -4.51 27.29 -15.98
C LYS A 12 -4.62 26.00 -16.78
N PHE A 13 -4.18 25.99 -18.04
CA PHE A 13 -4.14 24.78 -18.86
C PHE A 13 -3.20 23.73 -18.26
N LEU A 14 -2.00 24.11 -17.82
CA LEU A 14 -1.04 23.19 -17.21
C LEU A 14 -1.55 22.64 -15.87
N ALA A 15 -2.20 23.46 -15.05
CA ALA A 15 -2.85 23.01 -13.82
C ALA A 15 -4.00 22.03 -14.12
N GLY A 16 -4.87 22.35 -15.08
CA GLY A 16 -5.95 21.45 -15.51
C GLY A 16 -5.41 20.12 -16.04
N LEU A 17 -4.34 20.17 -16.84
CA LEU A 17 -3.64 18.99 -17.33
C LEU A 17 -3.12 18.14 -16.17
N ILE A 18 -2.32 18.72 -15.27
CA ILE A 18 -1.74 18.01 -14.12
C ILE A 18 -2.81 17.38 -13.24
N VAL A 19 -3.91 18.09 -12.97
CA VAL A 19 -5.03 17.57 -12.17
C VAL A 19 -5.77 16.44 -12.89
N SER A 20 -5.89 16.51 -14.22
CA SER A 20 -6.58 15.48 -15.01
C SER A 20 -5.73 14.22 -15.26
N ILE A 21 -4.39 14.32 -15.23
CA ILE A 21 -3.47 13.21 -15.52
C ILE A 21 -3.79 11.95 -14.70
N PRO A 22 -3.93 12.00 -13.35
CA PRO A 22 -4.24 10.79 -12.57
C PRO A 22 -5.54 10.13 -13.01
N ALA A 23 -6.60 10.91 -13.22
CA ALA A 23 -7.90 10.38 -13.62
C ALA A 23 -7.85 9.72 -15.01
N VAL A 24 -7.19 10.37 -15.97
CA VAL A 24 -7.02 9.82 -17.33
C VAL A 24 -6.20 8.54 -17.29
N ILE A 25 -5.08 8.52 -16.55
CA ILE A 25 -4.26 7.31 -16.38
C ILE A 25 -5.08 6.18 -15.78
N THR A 26 -5.88 6.45 -14.74
CA THR A 26 -6.74 5.42 -14.12
C THR A 26 -7.72 4.84 -15.15
N VAL A 27 -8.41 5.68 -15.92
CA VAL A 27 -9.35 5.21 -16.96
C VAL A 27 -8.62 4.39 -18.03
N LEU A 28 -7.46 4.86 -18.49
CA LEU A 28 -6.66 4.14 -19.49
C LEU A 28 -6.23 2.76 -19.00
N VAL A 29 -5.74 2.65 -17.77
CA VAL A 29 -5.32 1.37 -17.17
C VAL A 29 -6.51 0.42 -17.05
N ILE A 30 -7.67 0.91 -16.62
CA ILE A 30 -8.88 0.11 -16.47
C ILE A 30 -9.37 -0.42 -17.83
N VAL A 31 -9.47 0.45 -18.84
CA VAL A 31 -9.89 0.07 -20.19
C VAL A 31 -8.90 -0.93 -20.78
N TRP A 32 -7.60 -0.64 -20.68
CA TRP A 32 -6.55 -1.54 -21.17
C TRP A 32 -6.62 -2.93 -20.52
N PHE A 33 -6.88 -3.00 -19.22
CA PHE A 33 -7.04 -4.26 -18.52
C PHE A 33 -8.27 -5.05 -19.02
N PHE A 34 -9.41 -4.41 -19.22
CA PHE A 34 -10.59 -5.09 -19.75
C PHE A 34 -10.40 -5.54 -21.19
N GLU A 35 -9.79 -4.73 -22.05
CA GLU A 35 -9.44 -5.12 -23.42
C GLU A 35 -8.47 -6.29 -23.45
N PHE A 36 -7.49 -6.34 -22.53
CA PHE A 36 -6.58 -7.46 -22.40
C PHE A 36 -7.32 -8.76 -22.04
N VAL A 37 -8.24 -8.71 -21.07
CA VAL A 37 -9.06 -9.86 -20.67
C VAL A 37 -9.99 -10.29 -21.81
N ASP A 38 -10.67 -9.35 -22.47
CA ASP A 38 -11.49 -9.60 -23.65
C ASP A 38 -10.67 -10.20 -24.81
N GLY A 39 -9.42 -9.77 -24.99
CA GLY A 39 -8.53 -10.34 -26.01
C GLY A 39 -8.21 -11.81 -25.78
N ILE A 40 -8.11 -12.24 -24.51
CA ILE A 40 -7.82 -13.64 -24.15
C ILE A 40 -9.09 -14.49 -24.16
N LEU A 41 -10.18 -13.99 -23.56
CA LEU A 41 -11.39 -14.77 -23.33
C LEU A 41 -12.47 -14.57 -24.41
N GLY A 42 -12.41 -13.48 -25.17
CA GLY A 42 -13.32 -13.20 -26.29
C GLY A 42 -13.43 -14.32 -27.32
N PRO A 43 -12.32 -14.96 -27.76
CA PRO A 43 -12.39 -16.13 -28.64
C PRO A 43 -13.17 -17.30 -28.03
N LEU A 44 -12.97 -17.59 -26.74
CA LEU A 44 -13.70 -18.63 -26.01
C LEU A 44 -15.19 -18.30 -25.92
N TYR A 45 -15.55 -17.04 -25.66
CA TYR A 45 -16.96 -16.62 -25.63
C TYR A 45 -17.64 -16.75 -26.99
N LYS A 46 -16.94 -16.37 -28.05
CA LYS A 46 -17.46 -16.48 -29.41
C LYS A 46 -17.71 -17.93 -29.81
N GLU A 47 -16.83 -18.84 -29.40
CA GLU A 47 -16.97 -20.28 -29.65
C GLU A 47 -18.09 -20.92 -28.81
N MET A 48 -18.24 -20.54 -27.54
CA MET A 48 -19.26 -21.11 -26.65
C MET A 48 -20.67 -20.52 -26.85
N LEU A 49 -20.78 -19.21 -27.10
CA LEU A 49 -22.07 -18.48 -27.18
C LEU A 49 -22.51 -18.20 -28.62
N GLY A 50 -21.61 -18.25 -29.60
CA GLY A 50 -21.92 -18.04 -31.02
C GLY A 50 -22.10 -16.57 -31.44
N TYR A 51 -22.03 -15.61 -30.52
CA TYR A 51 -22.10 -14.17 -30.80
C TYR A 51 -21.21 -13.38 -29.85
N ASN A 52 -20.78 -12.18 -30.26
CA ASN A 52 -19.99 -11.29 -29.42
C ASN A 52 -20.90 -10.57 -28.43
N VAL A 53 -20.64 -10.74 -27.13
CA VAL A 53 -21.33 -10.01 -26.07
C VAL A 53 -20.43 -8.89 -25.56
N TYR A 54 -20.84 -7.65 -25.79
CA TYR A 54 -20.15 -6.49 -25.26
C TYR A 54 -20.28 -6.43 -23.73
N GLY A 55 -19.17 -6.22 -23.03
CA GLY A 55 -19.12 -6.15 -21.56
C GLY A 55 -18.86 -7.48 -20.84
N LEU A 56 -18.72 -8.61 -21.56
CA LEU A 56 -18.29 -9.87 -20.95
C LEU A 56 -16.88 -9.76 -20.35
N GLY A 57 -15.98 -8.99 -20.97
CA GLY A 57 -14.65 -8.72 -20.45
C GLY A 57 -14.65 -8.20 -19.03
N PHE A 58 -15.53 -7.24 -18.73
CA PHE A 58 -15.69 -6.71 -17.37
C PHE A 58 -16.07 -7.81 -16.37
N ILE A 59 -17.14 -8.56 -16.68
CA ILE A 59 -17.63 -9.64 -15.80
C ILE A 59 -16.54 -10.70 -15.61
N SER A 60 -15.89 -11.10 -16.69
CA SER A 60 -14.84 -12.10 -16.68
C SER A 60 -13.60 -11.65 -15.91
N ALA A 61 -13.24 -10.37 -15.99
CA ALA A 61 -12.15 -9.79 -15.24
C ALA A 61 -12.45 -9.80 -13.74
N VAL A 62 -13.66 -9.42 -13.34
CA VAL A 62 -14.13 -9.51 -11.95
C VAL A 62 -14.08 -10.96 -11.44
N VAL A 63 -14.61 -11.91 -12.23
CA VAL A 63 -14.56 -13.34 -11.89
C VAL A 63 -13.12 -13.84 -11.79
N LEU A 64 -12.25 -13.45 -12.72
CA LEU A 64 -10.84 -13.84 -12.72
C LEU A 64 -10.11 -13.32 -11.48
N ILE A 65 -10.30 -12.03 -11.14
CA ILE A 65 -9.74 -11.43 -9.92
C ILE A 65 -10.24 -12.17 -8.68
N PHE A 66 -11.53 -12.48 -8.62
CA PHE A 66 -12.12 -13.23 -7.51
C PHE A 66 -11.54 -14.64 -7.38
N LEU A 67 -11.38 -15.36 -8.50
CA LEU A 67 -10.76 -16.69 -8.53
C LEU A 67 -9.29 -16.64 -8.10
N ILE A 68 -8.53 -15.65 -8.57
CA ILE A 68 -7.15 -15.42 -8.12
C ILE A 68 -7.13 -15.18 -6.61
N GLY A 69 -8.07 -14.41 -6.07
CA GLY A 69 -8.24 -14.20 -4.63
C GLY A 69 -8.47 -15.52 -3.88
N ILE A 70 -9.41 -16.35 -4.33
CA ILE A 70 -9.68 -17.68 -3.72
C ILE A 70 -8.41 -18.54 -3.74
N ILE A 71 -7.73 -18.63 -4.89
CA ILE A 71 -6.50 -19.40 -5.04
C ILE A 71 -5.44 -18.88 -4.05
N SER A 72 -5.28 -17.56 -3.95
CA SER A 72 -4.31 -16.92 -3.05
C SER A 72 -4.53 -17.27 -1.57
N THR A 73 -5.77 -17.52 -1.15
CA THR A 73 -6.07 -17.89 0.25
C THR A 73 -5.73 -19.34 0.61
N ASN A 74 -5.57 -20.23 -0.37
CA ASN A 74 -5.31 -21.65 -0.14
C ASN A 74 -3.80 -21.97 -0.16
N ILE A 75 -3.36 -22.95 0.64
CA ILE A 75 -1.94 -23.34 0.77
C ILE A 75 -1.33 -23.73 -0.59
N PHE A 76 -2.09 -24.45 -1.42
CA PHE A 76 -1.64 -24.83 -2.76
C PHE A 76 -1.48 -23.61 -3.67
N GLY A 77 -2.42 -22.67 -3.63
CA GLY A 77 -2.35 -21.46 -4.43
C GLY A 77 -1.24 -20.52 -4.00
N LYS A 78 -0.97 -20.38 -2.69
CA LYS A 78 0.21 -19.65 -2.20
C LYS A 78 1.51 -20.21 -2.79
N LYS A 79 1.69 -21.53 -2.78
CA LYS A 79 2.86 -22.20 -3.41
C LYS A 79 2.93 -21.98 -4.92
N LEU A 80 1.79 -22.00 -5.60
CA LEU A 80 1.73 -21.77 -7.05
C LEU A 80 2.12 -20.33 -7.39
N ILE A 81 1.59 -19.36 -6.65
CA ILE A 81 1.94 -17.94 -6.79
C ILE A 81 3.45 -17.78 -6.59
N GLU A 82 4.01 -18.25 -5.47
CA GLU A 82 5.45 -18.19 -5.19
C GLU A 82 6.32 -18.79 -6.32
N PHE A 83 5.85 -19.87 -6.95
CA PHE A 83 6.53 -20.48 -8.09
C PHE A 83 6.57 -19.52 -9.29
N PHE A 84 5.44 -18.89 -9.62
CA PHE A 84 5.37 -17.89 -10.69
C PHE A 84 6.21 -16.65 -10.37
N GLU A 85 6.19 -16.16 -9.12
CA GLU A 85 7.02 -15.01 -8.72
C GLU A 85 8.51 -15.33 -8.94
N LYS A 86 8.96 -16.52 -8.52
CA LYS A 86 10.34 -16.98 -8.75
C LYS A 86 10.70 -17.08 -10.24
N ALA A 87 9.75 -17.48 -11.08
CA ALA A 87 9.96 -17.52 -12.53
C ALA A 87 10.13 -16.13 -13.13
N VAL A 88 9.27 -15.17 -12.74
CA VAL A 88 9.34 -13.77 -13.22
C VAL A 88 10.63 -13.09 -12.78
N VAL A 89 11.03 -13.26 -11.51
CA VAL A 89 12.26 -12.68 -10.94
C VAL A 89 13.52 -13.25 -11.59
N ARG A 90 13.43 -14.43 -12.23
CA ARG A 90 14.55 -15.00 -13.00
C ARG A 90 14.79 -14.29 -14.33
N ILE A 91 13.79 -13.59 -14.87
CA ILE A 91 13.93 -12.84 -16.12
C ILE A 91 14.51 -11.44 -15.82
N PRO A 92 15.77 -11.15 -16.17
CA PRO A 92 16.49 -9.96 -15.69
C PRO A 92 15.80 -8.64 -16.01
N ILE A 93 15.13 -8.57 -17.17
CA ILE A 93 14.44 -7.37 -17.67
C ILE A 93 13.23 -7.02 -16.79
N PHE A 94 12.46 -8.02 -16.38
CA PHE A 94 11.23 -7.81 -15.60
C PHE A 94 11.46 -7.85 -14.09
N LYS A 95 12.59 -8.41 -13.65
CA LYS A 95 12.95 -8.54 -12.23
C LYS A 95 12.83 -7.22 -11.46
N GLY A 96 13.45 -6.15 -11.98
CA GLY A 96 13.49 -4.86 -11.30
C GLY A 96 12.08 -4.26 -11.12
N ILE A 97 11.30 -4.25 -12.20
CA ILE A 97 9.93 -3.71 -12.22
C ILE A 97 9.01 -4.53 -11.31
N TYR A 98 9.04 -5.86 -11.45
CA TYR A 98 8.20 -6.75 -10.66
C TYR A 98 8.51 -6.65 -9.17
N THR A 99 9.80 -6.64 -8.80
CA THR A 99 10.21 -6.52 -7.38
C THR A 99 9.80 -5.18 -6.78
N ALA A 100 9.93 -4.07 -7.52
CA ALA A 100 9.52 -2.76 -7.03
C ALA A 100 8.00 -2.66 -6.81
N ILE A 101 7.20 -3.19 -7.75
CA ILE A 101 5.74 -3.24 -7.61
C ILE A 101 5.34 -4.15 -6.46
N LYS A 102 5.97 -5.34 -6.36
CA LYS A 102 5.68 -6.30 -5.29
C LYS A 102 5.98 -5.72 -3.92
N GLN A 103 7.10 -5.02 -3.75
CA GLN A 103 7.43 -4.30 -2.52
C GLN A 103 6.35 -3.29 -2.16
N LEU A 104 5.93 -2.45 -3.11
CA LEU A 104 4.82 -1.50 -2.95
C LEU A 104 3.55 -2.20 -2.48
N VAL A 105 3.12 -3.24 -3.19
CA VAL A 105 1.90 -3.97 -2.85
C VAL A 105 2.01 -4.65 -1.49
N ASP A 106 3.14 -5.29 -1.17
CA ASP A 106 3.36 -5.96 0.10
C ASP A 106 3.36 -4.97 1.27
N ALA A 107 3.93 -3.77 1.12
CA ALA A 107 3.90 -2.73 2.14
C ALA A 107 2.48 -2.22 2.44
N PHE A 108 1.57 -2.30 1.46
CA PHE A 108 0.15 -1.94 1.61
C PHE A 108 -0.77 -3.15 1.82
N SER A 109 -0.23 -4.37 1.88
CA SER A 109 -1.04 -5.59 1.97
C SER A 109 -1.60 -5.77 3.39
N PRO A 110 -2.90 -6.06 3.55
CA PRO A 110 -3.50 -6.36 4.85
C PRO A 110 -2.86 -7.56 5.58
N GLU A 111 -2.29 -8.53 4.85
CA GLU A 111 -1.54 -9.64 5.46
C GLU A 111 -0.26 -9.14 6.18
N ASN A 112 0.36 -8.05 5.70
CA ASN A 112 1.44 -7.33 6.38
C ASN A 112 0.93 -6.24 7.34
N ALA A 113 -0.33 -5.79 7.23
CA ALA A 113 -1.00 -5.09 8.32
C ALA A 113 -1.18 -6.00 9.55
N GLY A 114 -1.16 -7.33 9.39
CA GLY A 114 -0.95 -8.27 10.49
C GLY A 114 0.44 -8.15 11.16
N SER A 115 1.43 -7.57 10.47
CA SER A 115 2.76 -7.20 11.01
C SER A 115 2.86 -5.74 11.46
N PHE A 116 1.89 -4.87 11.17
CA PHE A 116 1.76 -3.51 11.70
C PHE A 116 0.45 -3.42 12.48
N LYS A 117 0.50 -3.69 13.78
CA LYS A 117 -0.70 -3.80 14.62
C LYS A 117 -1.49 -2.49 14.74
N LYS A 118 -0.81 -1.35 14.91
CA LYS A 118 -1.43 -0.04 15.13
C LYS A 118 -0.53 1.10 14.64
N PHE A 119 -1.14 2.22 14.23
CA PHE A 119 -0.44 3.50 14.08
C PHE A 119 -0.31 4.16 15.46
N VAL A 120 0.89 4.56 15.83
CA VAL A 120 1.23 5.03 17.17
C VAL A 120 2.07 6.30 17.10
N MET A 121 2.11 7.02 18.20
CA MET A 121 2.99 8.16 18.39
C MET A 121 3.95 7.84 19.54
N VAL A 122 5.23 8.16 19.37
CA VAL A 122 6.28 7.87 20.36
C VAL A 122 7.17 9.09 20.53
N GLU A 123 7.72 9.27 21.72
CA GLU A 123 8.67 10.34 22.00
C GLU A 123 10.07 9.94 21.48
N TYR A 124 10.46 10.47 20.32
CA TYR A 124 11.69 10.13 19.61
C TYR A 124 12.09 11.27 18.65
N PRO A 125 13.38 11.61 18.50
CA PRO A 125 14.56 10.98 19.12
C PRO A 125 14.91 11.54 20.51
N LYS A 126 14.19 12.54 21.00
CA LYS A 126 14.48 13.21 22.28
C LYS A 126 13.20 13.56 23.03
N PRO A 127 13.26 13.76 24.35
CA PRO A 127 12.13 14.24 25.13
C PRO A 127 11.56 15.56 24.58
N GLY A 128 10.23 15.67 24.55
CA GLY A 128 9.43 16.73 23.96
C GLY A 128 9.23 16.64 22.45
N ALA A 129 9.86 15.67 21.76
CA ALA A 129 9.72 15.48 20.32
C ALA A 129 8.97 14.18 20.03
N TYR A 130 7.80 14.29 19.39
CA TYR A 130 6.98 13.14 19.04
C TYR A 130 7.12 12.77 17.57
N SER A 131 7.23 11.48 17.31
CA SER A 131 7.30 10.89 15.98
C SER A 131 6.15 9.92 15.77
N PHE A 132 5.62 9.90 14.55
CA PHE A 132 4.68 8.88 14.12
C PHE A 132 5.41 7.58 13.79
N GLY A 133 4.78 6.46 14.12
CA GLY A 133 5.33 5.16 13.84
C GLY A 133 4.26 4.08 13.71
N PHE A 134 4.68 2.92 13.26
CA PHE A 134 3.85 1.74 13.19
C PHE A 134 4.32 0.73 14.24
N LEU A 135 3.41 0.34 15.13
CA LEU A 135 3.66 -0.74 16.05
C LEU A 135 3.72 -2.04 15.26
N THR A 136 4.90 -2.69 15.22
CA THR A 136 5.08 -3.90 14.42
C THR A 136 4.86 -5.17 15.23
N LYS A 137 5.52 -5.26 16.38
CA LYS A 137 5.46 -6.43 17.25
C LYS A 137 5.45 -6.02 18.72
N GLU A 138 4.70 -6.79 19.50
CA GLU A 138 4.89 -6.89 20.94
C GLU A 138 5.94 -7.99 21.20
N ARG A 139 7.01 -7.65 21.92
CA ARG A 139 8.02 -8.62 22.32
C ARG A 139 8.34 -8.46 23.80
N THR A 140 8.12 -9.52 24.57
CA THR A 140 8.63 -9.61 25.93
C THR A 140 10.08 -10.06 25.87
N ILE A 141 11.01 -9.19 26.26
CA ILE A 141 12.41 -9.57 26.41
C ILE A 141 12.60 -10.03 27.86
N LYS A 142 12.97 -11.31 28.04
CA LYS A 142 13.48 -11.81 29.32
C LYS A 142 14.93 -11.41 29.46
N ALA A 143 15.21 -10.33 30.18
CA ALA A 143 16.57 -9.99 30.56
C ALA A 143 17.04 -10.95 31.67
N SER A 144 17.80 -12.00 31.31
CA SER A 144 18.36 -12.97 32.28
C SER A 144 19.20 -12.34 33.40
N LYS A 145 19.64 -11.07 33.27
CA LYS A 145 20.41 -10.37 34.29
C LYS A 145 19.58 -9.60 35.32
N ILE A 146 18.29 -9.33 35.07
CA ILE A 146 17.49 -8.40 35.90
C ILE A 146 16.29 -9.10 36.56
N GLY A 147 15.95 -10.33 36.15
CA GLY A 147 14.84 -11.08 36.75
C GLY A 147 13.45 -10.45 36.54
N LYS A 148 13.37 -9.35 35.77
CA LYS A 148 12.12 -8.71 35.36
C LYS A 148 11.87 -8.97 33.88
N GLU A 149 10.66 -9.39 33.56
CA GLU A 149 10.16 -9.42 32.19
C GLU A 149 9.94 -7.97 31.73
N LEU A 150 10.63 -7.55 30.66
CA LEU A 150 10.43 -6.24 30.05
C LEU A 150 9.51 -6.41 28.85
N CYS A 151 8.28 -5.90 28.96
CA CYS A 151 7.33 -5.84 27.86
C CYS A 151 7.69 -4.65 26.96
N LEU A 152 8.39 -4.92 25.85
CA LEU A 152 8.78 -3.89 24.90
C LEU A 152 7.88 -3.93 23.67
N ARG A 153 7.58 -2.75 23.16
CA ARG A 153 6.84 -2.51 21.93
C ARG A 153 7.83 -2.11 20.84
N VAL A 154 7.86 -2.87 19.74
CA VAL A 154 8.73 -2.58 18.58
C VAL A 154 7.98 -1.62 17.66
N VAL A 155 8.47 -0.39 17.58
CA VAL A 155 7.88 0.65 16.74
C VAL A 155 8.82 0.94 15.57
N TYR A 156 8.28 0.84 14.36
CA TYR A 156 8.95 1.28 13.15
C TYR A 156 8.61 2.76 12.91
N ILE A 157 9.63 3.61 12.90
CA ILE A 157 9.50 5.06 12.69
C ILE A 157 9.98 5.35 11.26
N PRO A 158 9.06 5.43 10.28
CA PRO A 158 9.43 5.71 8.90
C PRO A 158 9.85 7.17 8.74
N THR A 159 10.69 7.40 7.74
CA THR A 159 10.87 8.71 7.11
C THR A 159 9.70 9.02 6.17
N ASN A 160 9.76 10.12 5.42
CA ASN A 160 8.82 10.39 4.32
C ASN A 160 8.82 9.30 3.22
N HIS A 161 9.81 8.40 3.23
CA HIS A 161 9.85 7.19 2.42
C HIS A 161 9.56 5.97 3.30
N LEU A 162 8.39 5.34 3.10
CA LEU A 162 7.84 4.27 3.97
C LEU A 162 8.75 3.03 4.16
N TYR A 163 9.80 2.88 3.35
CA TYR A 163 10.78 1.79 3.43
C TYR A 163 12.05 2.14 4.21
N PHE A 164 12.28 3.41 4.49
CA PHE A 164 13.44 3.89 5.25
C PHE A 164 12.97 4.46 6.57
N GLY A 165 13.62 4.07 7.66
CA GLY A 165 13.24 4.49 8.99
C GLY A 165 14.01 3.74 10.06
N ASP A 166 13.76 4.13 11.31
CA ASP A 166 14.36 3.52 12.48
C ASP A 166 13.44 2.45 13.06
N ILE A 167 14.04 1.43 13.68
CA ILE A 167 13.32 0.45 14.49
C ILE A 167 13.75 0.66 15.92
N VAL A 168 12.81 1.08 16.77
CA VAL A 168 13.08 1.45 18.16
C VAL A 168 12.15 0.68 19.09
N LEU A 169 12.69 0.25 20.23
CA LEU A 169 11.94 -0.48 21.25
C LEU A 169 11.58 0.50 22.38
N PHE A 170 10.29 0.60 22.67
CA PHE A 170 9.75 1.43 23.74
C PHE A 170 9.13 0.57 24.83
N ASN A 171 9.09 1.08 26.07
CA ASN A 171 8.21 0.46 27.07
C ASN A 171 6.76 0.70 26.67
N GLU A 172 5.87 -0.15 27.16
CA GLU A 172 4.44 -0.05 26.90
C GLU A 172 3.84 1.31 27.30
N CYS A 173 4.29 1.88 28.42
CA CYS A 173 3.84 3.20 28.90
C CYS A 173 4.34 4.38 28.04
N ASP A 174 5.36 4.17 27.21
CA ASP A 174 5.99 5.23 26.40
C ASP A 174 5.40 5.28 24.97
N VAL A 175 4.41 4.43 24.67
CA VAL A 175 3.75 4.36 23.37
C VAL A 175 2.35 4.96 23.47
N PHE A 176 2.10 6.02 22.70
CA PHE A 176 0.78 6.62 22.59
C PHE A 176 0.01 5.94 21.44
N TYR A 177 -1.06 5.23 21.78
CA TYR A 177 -1.89 4.54 20.81
C TYR A 177 -2.87 5.51 20.16
N THR A 178 -2.78 5.71 18.84
CA THR A 178 -3.70 6.60 18.13
C THR A 178 -4.98 5.87 17.73
N ASP A 179 -6.04 6.63 17.46
CA ASP A 179 -7.29 6.17 16.84
C ASP A 179 -7.24 6.17 15.29
N ILE A 180 -6.10 6.54 14.72
CA ILE A 180 -5.90 6.69 13.28
C ILE A 180 -5.70 5.29 12.65
N PRO A 181 -6.47 4.94 11.61
CA PRO A 181 -6.28 3.70 10.89
C PRO A 181 -4.93 3.70 10.15
N ILE A 182 -4.34 2.51 9.95
CA ILE A 182 -3.00 2.35 9.36
C ILE A 182 -2.90 3.03 7.99
N GLU A 183 -3.94 2.91 7.16
CA GLU A 183 -4.03 3.49 5.82
C GLU A 183 -3.96 5.02 5.85
N GLU A 184 -4.54 5.65 6.88
CA GLU A 184 -4.49 7.09 7.08
C GLU A 184 -3.14 7.50 7.67
N GLY A 185 -2.58 6.72 8.60
CA GLY A 185 -1.21 6.91 9.12
C GLY A 185 -0.16 6.92 8.00
N ILE A 186 -0.27 5.99 7.04
CA ILE A 186 0.56 5.96 5.83
C ILE A 186 0.44 7.26 5.04
N ARG A 187 -0.79 7.76 4.85
CA ARG A 187 -1.04 9.02 4.13
C ARG A 187 -0.38 10.20 4.85
N ILE A 188 -0.42 10.22 6.18
CA ILE A 188 0.25 11.23 6.99
C ILE A 188 1.76 11.21 6.73
N ILE A 189 2.40 10.04 6.80
CA ILE A 189 3.85 9.90 6.57
C ILE A 189 4.25 10.34 5.15
N ILE A 190 3.57 9.83 4.12
CA ILE A 190 3.91 10.10 2.71
C ILE A 190 3.67 11.57 2.36
N SER A 191 2.64 12.20 2.94
CA SER A 191 2.36 13.63 2.74
C SER A 191 3.29 14.56 3.52
N GLY A 192 4.25 14.02 4.28
CA GLY A 192 5.13 14.82 5.13
C GLY A 192 4.40 15.50 6.30
N GLY A 193 3.29 14.90 6.76
CA GLY A 193 2.49 15.40 7.88
C GLY A 193 1.32 16.32 7.49
N ILE A 194 1.19 16.72 6.21
CA ILE A 194 0.12 17.63 5.75
C ILE A 194 -1.27 17.01 5.97
N ALA A 195 -1.39 15.69 5.85
CA ALA A 195 -2.65 14.98 6.04
C ALA A 195 -2.99 14.70 7.52
N ALA A 196 -2.18 15.15 8.50
CA ALA A 196 -2.45 14.88 9.91
C ALA A 196 -3.69 15.64 10.40
N PRO A 197 -4.59 14.99 11.16
CA PRO A 197 -5.77 15.64 11.71
C PRO A 197 -5.39 16.68 12.76
N SER A 198 -6.22 17.71 12.94
CA SER A 198 -5.98 18.79 13.91
C SER A 198 -6.02 18.32 15.37
N ARG A 199 -6.60 17.16 15.63
CA ARG A 199 -6.66 16.53 16.95
C ARG A 199 -6.48 15.02 16.79
N ILE A 200 -5.55 14.47 17.55
CA ILE A 200 -5.29 13.03 17.63
C ILE A 200 -5.81 12.57 18.99
N SER A 201 -6.64 11.53 19.02
CA SER A 201 -7.16 10.97 20.25
C SER A 201 -6.42 9.69 20.61
N GLU A 202 -6.35 9.38 21.89
CA GLU A 202 -5.82 8.11 22.36
C GLU A 202 -6.86 7.01 22.12
N SER A 203 -6.50 5.94 21.42
CA SER A 203 -7.36 4.75 21.35
C SER A 203 -7.24 3.95 22.64
N LYS A 204 -8.38 3.65 23.26
CA LYS A 204 -8.42 2.60 24.29
C LYS A 204 -8.15 1.27 23.57
N GLU A 205 -7.22 0.50 24.15
CA GLU A 205 -6.68 -0.78 23.65
C GLU A 205 -7.61 -1.59 22.75
#